data_AF-A0A7S1ENU4-F1
#
_entry.id   AF-A0A7S1ENU4-F1
#
_cell.length_a   1.000
_cell.length_b   1.000
_cell.length_c   1.000
_cell.angle_alpha   90.00
_cell.angle_beta   90.00
_cell.angle_gamma   90.00
#
_symmetry.space_group_name_H-M   'P 1'
#
loop_
_entity.id
_entity.type
_entity.pdbx_description
1 polymer ?
#
loop_
_entity_poly.entity_id
_entity_poly.type
_entity_poly.pdbx_seq_one_letter_code
_entity_poly.pdbx_strand_id
1 'polypeptide(L)'
;AQKVLNPYKWWMIRGNHETREVNGNVKTYREGSFLHQCTSIFGDDDGRLIWEAVNDFFDTLPLAARVGGQIFCVHGGLPKEMCQDGSSLQMINEIACPLKMIRRGEMVHSMLWS
;
A
#
# COMPACT_ATOMS: atom_id res chain seq x y z
N ALA A 1 -15.97 -3.53 2.47
CA ALA A 1 -17.40 -3.22 2.22
C ALA A 1 -17.65 -1.72 2.00
N GLN A 2 -17.27 -0.83 2.92
CA GLN A 2 -17.61 0.60 2.83
C GLN A 2 -17.16 1.28 1.53
N LYS A 3 -15.96 1.00 1.03
CA LYS A 3 -15.50 1.54 -0.26
C LYS A 3 -16.41 1.19 -1.45
N VAL A 4 -16.99 -0.01 -1.47
CA VAL A 4 -17.92 -0.45 -2.52
C VAL A 4 -19.27 0.25 -2.38
N LEU A 5 -19.80 0.33 -1.16
CA LEU A 5 -21.10 0.94 -0.88
C LEU A 5 -21.08 2.47 -1.00
N ASN A 6 -19.93 3.08 -0.77
CA ASN A 6 -19.76 4.53 -0.68
C ASN A 6 -18.50 5.00 -1.44
N PRO A 7 -18.43 4.78 -2.78
CA PRO A 7 -17.21 4.93 -3.56
C PRO A 7 -16.64 6.34 -3.58
N TYR A 8 -17.48 7.36 -3.40
CA TYR A 8 -17.09 8.77 -3.41
C TYR A 8 -16.88 9.38 -2.02
N LYS A 9 -17.23 8.64 -0.95
CA LYS A 9 -17.08 9.12 0.44
C LYS A 9 -15.89 8.49 1.13
N TRP A 10 -15.66 7.20 0.89
CA TRP A 10 -14.55 6.48 1.49
C TRP A 10 -13.40 6.39 0.51
N TRP A 11 -12.21 6.77 0.96
CA TRP A 11 -10.97 6.69 0.21
C TRP A 11 -9.97 5.89 1.02
N MET A 12 -9.14 5.12 0.33
CA MET A 12 -8.09 4.32 0.93
C MET A 12 -6.80 4.66 0.20
N ILE A 13 -5.72 4.85 0.96
CA ILE A 13 -4.37 4.95 0.43
C ILE A 13 -3.57 3.75 0.91
N ARG A 14 -2.53 3.39 0.15
CA ARG A 14 -1.65 2.26 0.46
C ARG A 14 -0.72 2.61 1.62
N GLY A 15 -0.57 1.71 2.58
CA GLY A 15 0.49 1.75 3.59
C GLY A 15 1.58 0.72 3.32
N ASN A 16 2.62 0.70 4.17
CA ASN A 16 3.70 -0.28 4.04
C ASN A 16 3.24 -1.72 4.34
N HIS A 17 2.28 -1.89 5.25
CA HIS A 17 1.67 -3.19 5.56
C HIS A 17 0.79 -3.71 4.41
N GLU A 18 0.36 -2.89 3.47
CA GLU A 18 -0.36 -3.31 2.26
C GLU A 18 0.61 -3.76 1.14
N THR A 19 1.66 -4.50 1.52
CA THR A 19 2.64 -5.10 0.59
C THR A 19 2.89 -6.57 0.94
N ARG A 20 3.11 -7.40 -0.08
CA ARG A 20 3.41 -8.83 0.10
C ARG A 20 4.63 -9.07 0.99
N GLU A 21 5.64 -8.20 0.88
CA GLU A 21 6.86 -8.28 1.70
C GLU A 21 6.55 -8.14 3.18
N VAL A 22 5.69 -7.20 3.57
CA VAL A 22 5.38 -6.96 4.99
C VAL A 22 4.31 -7.91 5.48
N ASN A 23 3.16 -7.95 4.81
CA ASN A 23 2.02 -8.72 5.30
C ASN A 23 2.21 -10.24 5.18
N GLY A 24 3.08 -10.69 4.26
CA GLY A 24 3.46 -12.09 4.09
C GLY A 24 4.62 -12.54 4.98
N ASN A 25 5.24 -11.64 5.75
CA ASN A 25 6.41 -11.98 6.56
C ASN A 25 6.05 -12.68 7.88
N VAL A 26 5.76 -13.97 7.77
CA VAL A 26 5.48 -14.85 8.91
C VAL A 26 6.69 -14.99 9.84
N LYS A 27 7.92 -14.85 9.33
CA LYS A 27 9.13 -14.95 10.17
C LYS A 27 9.22 -13.82 11.20
N THR A 28 8.92 -12.59 10.77
CA THR A 28 8.95 -11.40 11.63
C THR A 28 7.68 -11.26 12.44
N TYR A 29 6.50 -11.40 11.81
CA TYR A 29 5.22 -11.10 12.46
C TYR A 29 4.52 -12.31 13.08
N ARG A 30 5.02 -13.54 12.86
CA ARG A 30 4.46 -14.80 13.38
C ARG A 30 2.96 -14.87 13.11
N GLU A 31 2.15 -15.12 14.13
CA GLU A 31 0.68 -15.23 14.05
C GLU A 31 -0.01 -13.89 13.69
N GLY A 32 0.71 -12.77 13.81
CA GLY A 32 0.25 -11.45 13.38
C GLY A 32 0.43 -11.16 11.89
N SER A 33 1.12 -12.02 11.14
CA SER A 33 1.21 -11.89 9.67
C SER A 33 -0.17 -12.11 9.05
N PHE A 34 -0.55 -11.26 8.10
CA PHE A 34 -1.81 -11.40 7.38
C PHE A 34 -1.88 -12.74 6.62
N LEU A 35 -0.78 -13.18 6.01
CA LEU A 35 -0.71 -14.50 5.36
C LEU A 35 -1.03 -15.62 6.37
N HIS A 36 -0.41 -15.59 7.55
CA HIS A 36 -0.69 -16.59 8.58
C HIS A 36 -2.15 -16.55 9.05
N GLN A 37 -2.72 -15.35 9.22
CA GLN A 37 -4.12 -15.20 9.60
C GLN A 37 -5.06 -15.79 8.53
N CYS A 38 -4.79 -15.55 7.25
CA CYS A 38 -5.58 -16.14 6.17
C CYS A 38 -5.49 -17.67 6.17
N THR A 39 -4.29 -18.25 6.25
CA THR A 39 -4.14 -19.71 6.24
C THR A 39 -4.69 -20.38 7.50
N SER A 40 -4.61 -19.71 8.65
CA SER A 40 -5.16 -20.22 9.91
C SER A 40 -6.69 -20.25 9.92
N ILE A 41 -7.35 -19.24 9.34
CA ILE A 41 -8.82 -19.13 9.34
C ILE A 41 -9.46 -19.96 8.22
N PHE A 42 -8.86 -19.94 7.02
CA PHE A 42 -9.47 -20.49 5.81
C PHE A 42 -8.80 -21.79 5.33
N GLY A 43 -7.75 -22.25 6.01
CA GLY A 43 -6.91 -23.36 5.55
C GLY A 43 -5.83 -22.90 4.59
N ASP A 44 -4.84 -23.77 4.36
CA ASP A 44 -3.61 -23.40 3.64
C ASP A 44 -3.85 -22.97 2.18
N ASP A 45 -4.69 -23.68 1.43
CA ASP A 45 -4.91 -23.41 0.01
C ASP A 45 -5.80 -22.19 -0.20
N ASP A 46 -7.01 -22.19 0.38
CA ASP A 46 -7.96 -21.08 0.27
C ASP A 46 -7.41 -19.81 0.93
N GLY A 47 -6.71 -19.94 2.07
CA GLY A 47 -6.06 -18.83 2.74
C GLY A 47 -4.99 -18.15 1.87
N ARG A 48 -4.19 -18.92 1.13
CA ARG A 48 -3.22 -18.35 0.17
C ARG A 48 -3.91 -17.67 -1.00
N LEU A 49 -4.99 -18.24 -1.54
CA LEU A 49 -5.77 -17.62 -2.62
C LEU A 49 -6.38 -16.28 -2.17
N ILE A 50 -6.94 -16.22 -0.96
CA ILE A 50 -7.48 -15.00 -0.38
C ILE A 50 -6.36 -13.96 -0.17
N TRP A 51 -5.24 -14.37 0.41
CA TRP A 51 -4.09 -13.48 0.62
C TRP A 51 -3.58 -12.87 -0.70
N GLU A 52 -3.48 -13.66 -1.77
CA GLU A 52 -3.10 -13.14 -3.08
C GLU A 52 -4.14 -12.18 -3.67
N ALA A 53 -5.43 -12.52 -3.62
CA ALA A 53 -6.49 -11.66 -4.13
C ALA A 53 -6.54 -10.29 -3.41
N VAL A 54 -6.28 -10.28 -2.09
CA VAL A 54 -6.19 -9.05 -1.31
C VAL A 54 -4.96 -8.24 -1.68
N ASN A 55 -3.81 -8.88 -1.93
CA ASN A 55 -2.61 -8.16 -2.39
C ASN A 55 -2.75 -7.61 -3.80
N ASP A 56 -3.44 -8.32 -4.71
CA ASP A 56 -3.77 -7.78 -6.04
C ASP A 56 -4.64 -6.51 -5.93
N PHE A 57 -5.54 -6.45 -4.95
CA PHE A 57 -6.25 -5.22 -4.63
C PHE A 57 -5.30 -4.15 -4.06
N PHE A 58 -4.44 -4.49 -3.10
CA PHE A 58 -3.47 -3.55 -2.52
C PHE A 58 -2.52 -2.93 -3.55
N ASP A 59 -2.17 -3.66 -4.60
CA ASP A 59 -1.35 -3.16 -5.70
C ASP A 59 -2.04 -2.03 -6.50
N THR A 60 -3.36 -1.91 -6.39
CA THR A 60 -4.15 -0.84 -7.04
C THR A 60 -4.43 0.36 -6.13
N LEU A 61 -4.06 0.29 -4.84
CA LEU A 61 -4.34 1.38 -3.91
C LEU A 61 -3.53 2.63 -4.26
N PRO A 62 -4.15 3.83 -4.27
CA PRO A 62 -3.43 5.09 -4.40
C PRO A 62 -2.34 5.24 -3.35
N LEU A 63 -1.18 5.77 -3.71
CA LEU A 63 -0.07 5.96 -2.77
C LEU A 63 -0.24 7.21 -1.90
N ALA A 64 -0.97 8.21 -2.39
CA ALA A 64 -1.19 9.47 -1.69
C ALA A 64 -2.53 10.09 -2.09
N ALA A 65 -2.97 11.08 -1.33
CA ALA A 65 -4.15 11.88 -1.61
C ALA A 65 -3.90 13.36 -1.33
N ARG A 66 -4.66 14.22 -2.03
CA ARG A 66 -4.70 15.66 -1.78
C ARG A 66 -6.07 16.03 -1.22
N VAL A 67 -6.12 16.38 0.06
CA VAL A 67 -7.36 16.69 0.78
C VAL A 67 -7.58 18.21 0.83
N GLY A 68 -8.80 18.65 0.46
CA GLY A 68 -9.17 20.07 0.47
C GLY A 68 -8.34 20.95 -0.44
N GLY A 69 -7.56 20.37 -1.37
CA GLY A 69 -6.64 21.11 -2.21
C GLY A 69 -5.33 21.52 -1.54
N GLN A 70 -5.14 21.24 -0.26
CA GLN A 70 -4.10 21.84 0.58
C GLN A 70 -3.27 20.82 1.35
N ILE A 71 -3.89 19.72 1.80
CA ILE A 71 -3.24 18.74 2.65
C ILE A 71 -2.77 17.57 1.80
N PHE A 72 -1.47 17.29 1.86
CA PHE A 72 -0.88 16.08 1.28
C PHE A 72 -0.95 14.95 2.30
N CYS A 73 -1.63 13.86 1.94
CA CYS A 73 -1.78 12.66 2.76
C CYS A 73 -1.03 11.50 2.13
N VAL A 74 -0.10 10.92 2.89
CA VAL A 74 0.71 9.77 2.51
C VAL A 74 0.94 8.94 3.78
N HIS A 75 1.28 7.66 3.63
CA HIS A 75 1.39 6.77 4.79
C HIS A 75 2.61 7.05 5.68
N GLY A 76 3.83 6.99 5.13
CA GLY A 76 5.07 7.19 5.88
C GLY A 76 5.41 8.67 6.02
N GLY A 77 5.73 9.32 4.90
CA GLY A 77 6.10 10.72 4.93
C GLY A 77 6.50 11.28 3.58
N LEU A 78 6.98 12.53 3.60
CA LEU A 78 7.48 13.20 2.39
C LEU A 78 8.77 12.52 1.93
N PRO A 79 8.79 11.93 0.72
CA PRO A 79 9.99 11.30 0.19
C PRO A 79 11.06 12.36 -0.08
N LYS A 80 12.31 12.08 0.30
CA LYS A 80 13.43 13.04 0.16
C LYS A 80 13.70 13.43 -1.29
N GLU A 81 13.41 12.53 -2.20
CA GLU A 81 13.48 12.72 -3.65
C GLU A 81 12.59 13.90 -4.10
N MET A 82 11.49 14.16 -3.40
CA MET A 82 10.57 15.27 -3.70
C MET A 82 10.96 16.60 -3.03
N CYS A 83 11.97 16.60 -2.16
CA CYS A 83 12.51 17.81 -1.54
C CYS A 83 13.63 18.45 -2.38
N GLN A 84 13.90 17.94 -3.59
CA GLN A 84 14.92 18.46 -4.50
C GLN A 84 14.31 19.52 -5.44
N ASP A 85 15.13 20.50 -5.84
CA ASP A 85 14.71 21.56 -6.76
C ASP A 85 14.19 20.98 -8.08
N GLY A 86 13.01 21.43 -8.52
CA GLY A 86 12.34 20.94 -9.73
C GLY A 86 11.41 19.74 -9.54
N SER A 87 11.31 19.20 -8.31
CA SER A 87 10.40 18.09 -8.00
C SER A 87 8.94 18.54 -7.91
N SER A 88 8.02 17.68 -8.32
CA SER A 88 6.57 17.97 -8.29
C SER A 88 5.78 16.80 -7.73
N LEU A 89 4.73 17.11 -6.95
CA LEU A 89 3.75 16.12 -6.50
C LEU A 89 3.08 15.37 -7.66
N GLN A 90 3.08 15.95 -8.85
CA GLN A 90 2.50 15.33 -10.05
C GLN A 90 3.27 14.09 -10.51
N MET A 91 4.55 13.96 -10.15
CA MET A 91 5.37 12.77 -10.47
C MET A 91 4.78 11.49 -9.86
N ILE A 92 4.01 11.59 -8.77
CA ILE A 92 3.30 10.44 -8.18
C ILE A 92 2.29 9.84 -9.17
N ASN A 93 1.71 10.65 -10.05
CA ASN A 93 0.74 10.18 -11.05
C ASN A 93 1.38 9.39 -12.19
N GLU A 94 2.71 9.41 -12.32
CA GLU A 94 3.46 8.68 -13.35
C GLU A 94 3.84 7.26 -12.89
N ILE A 95 3.61 6.96 -11.61
CA ILE A 95 3.92 5.65 -11.02
C ILE A 95 2.94 4.61 -11.56
N ALA A 96 3.48 3.47 -11.99
CA ALA A 96 2.68 2.40 -12.55
C ALA A 96 1.60 1.91 -11.57
N CYS A 97 0.41 1.65 -12.08
CA CYS A 97 -0.70 1.04 -11.35
C CYS A 97 -1.29 -0.10 -12.21
N PRO A 98 -1.34 -1.35 -11.73
CA PRO A 98 -0.99 -1.80 -10.37
C PRO A 98 0.53 -1.79 -10.07
N LEU A 99 0.91 -1.44 -8.84
CA LEU A 99 2.30 -1.43 -8.38
C LEU A 99 2.61 -2.70 -7.56
N LYS A 100 3.15 -3.74 -8.20
CA LYS A 100 3.37 -5.04 -7.53
C LYS A 100 4.60 -5.10 -6.62
N MET A 101 5.64 -4.36 -6.98
CA MET A 101 6.94 -4.43 -6.32
C MET A 101 7.42 -3.03 -5.99
N ILE A 102 7.95 -2.86 -4.79
CA ILE A 102 8.47 -1.59 -4.28
C ILE A 102 9.90 -1.86 -3.85
N ARG A 103 10.88 -1.19 -4.46
CA ARG A 103 12.29 -1.43 -4.13
C ARG A 103 12.79 -0.38 -3.14
N ARG A 104 13.65 -0.82 -2.21
CA ARG A 104 14.34 0.10 -1.30
C ARG A 104 15.13 1.14 -2.09
N GLY A 105 15.00 2.40 -1.69
CA GLY A 105 15.66 3.54 -2.35
C GLY A 105 14.85 4.16 -3.51
N GLU A 106 13.70 3.59 -3.89
CA GLU A 106 12.76 4.28 -4.77
C GLU A 106 11.90 5.27 -3.98
N MET A 107 11.42 6.33 -4.65
CA MET A 107 10.54 7.34 -4.07
C MET A 107 9.32 6.71 -3.37
N VAL A 108 8.71 5.67 -3.95
CA VAL A 108 7.57 4.97 -3.34
C VAL A 108 7.92 4.33 -2.01
N HIS A 109 9.11 3.72 -1.90
CA HIS A 109 9.55 3.15 -0.63
C HIS A 109 9.62 4.24 0.44
N SER A 110 10.21 5.40 0.12
CA SER A 110 10.24 6.54 1.04
C SER A 110 8.82 7.01 1.41
N MET A 111 7.88 7.08 0.46
CA MET A 111 6.48 7.43 0.74
C MET A 111 5.81 6.50 1.76
N LEU A 112 6.16 5.21 1.77
CA LEU A 112 5.56 4.22 2.68
C LEU A 112 6.33 4.02 3.99
N TRP A 113 7.59 4.43 4.08
CA TRP A 113 8.47 4.07 5.21
C TRP A 113 9.26 5.23 5.86
N SER A 114 9.12 6.46 5.36
CA SER A 114 9.93 7.62 5.81
C SER A 114 9.79 7.95 7.30
#